data_AF-A0A5B6VSZ4-F1
#
_entry.id   AF-A0A5B6VSZ4-F1
#
_cell.length_a   1.000
_cell.length_b   1.000
_cell.length_c   1.000
_cell.angle_alpha   90.00
_cell.angle_beta   90.00
_cell.angle_gamma   90.00
#
_symmetry.space_group_name_H-M   'P 1'
#
loop_
_entity.id
_entity.type
_entity.pdbx_description
1 polymer ?
#
loop_
_entity_poly.entity_id
_entity_poly.type
_entity_poly.pdbx_seq_one_letter_code
_entity_poly.pdbx_strand_id
1 'polypeptide(L)'
;MLRSCNLIGEIPASFGFTSIKKLFLNGNNFTGKVPSWILNSEENIDLSYNNFTDTGVTGCHQKNTINLFSSTARVNNSGIVPCLRSSTTCAAGSSHSVHINCGGKVTKVNGTDYDADDSQAGPSTFQYDGNSNWAFSTTGVFLDDDHLDDELAFDNRQVSISGDGAEPYKNARLAPTSLTYYLFCLTNSTYTVKLHFAEIQFNNDQTYSSLGRRIFDVYIQIGFRWAGKGTTSMPQGTIYGPLISAISALDPSRTIVHDGT
;
A
#
# COMPACT_ATOMS: atom_id res chain seq x y z
N MET A 1 6.89 -14.67 -11.26
CA MET A 1 6.43 -14.20 -9.93
C MET A 1 6.21 -15.43 -9.07
N LEU A 2 6.73 -15.48 -7.84
CA LEU A 2 6.55 -16.62 -6.91
C LEU A 2 6.07 -16.08 -5.55
N ARG A 3 4.83 -15.60 -5.52
CA ARG A 3 4.27 -14.87 -4.38
C ARG A 3 3.31 -15.75 -3.59
N SER A 4 3.29 -15.64 -2.27
CA SER A 4 2.37 -16.39 -1.41
C SER A 4 2.33 -17.90 -1.69
N CYS A 5 3.48 -18.47 -2.05
CA CYS A 5 3.64 -19.87 -2.42
C CYS A 5 4.06 -20.75 -1.24
N ASN A 6 4.10 -20.19 -0.01
CA ASN A 6 4.63 -20.85 1.19
C ASN A 6 6.08 -21.36 1.02
N LEU A 7 6.89 -20.67 0.20
CA LEU A 7 8.30 -21.02 0.03
C LEU A 7 9.07 -20.75 1.32
N ILE A 8 10.01 -21.62 1.65
CA ILE A 8 10.80 -21.58 2.89
C ILE A 8 12.30 -21.66 2.59
N GLY A 9 13.11 -21.38 3.61
CA GLY A 9 14.56 -21.46 3.54
C GLY A 9 15.21 -20.12 3.20
N GLU A 10 16.51 -20.15 2.91
CA GLU A 10 17.26 -18.96 2.54
C GLU A 10 17.27 -18.75 1.02
N ILE A 11 17.40 -17.49 0.59
CA ILE A 11 17.68 -17.20 -0.82
C ILE A 11 19.18 -17.43 -1.06
N PRO A 12 19.60 -18.36 -1.93
CA PRO A 12 21.01 -18.65 -2.14
C PRO A 12 21.79 -17.46 -2.70
N ALA A 13 22.96 -17.19 -2.10
CA ALA A 13 23.89 -16.18 -2.62
C ALA A 13 24.45 -16.56 -4.01
N SER A 14 24.47 -17.86 -4.34
CA SER A 14 24.98 -18.40 -5.60
C SER A 14 24.07 -18.17 -6.82
N PHE A 15 22.81 -17.77 -6.62
CA PHE A 15 21.89 -17.57 -7.73
C PHE A 15 22.25 -16.37 -8.61
N GLY A 16 22.76 -15.28 -8.01
CA GLY A 16 23.38 -14.14 -8.70
C GLY A 16 22.84 -13.86 -10.10
N PHE A 17 21.54 -13.62 -10.24
CA PHE A 17 20.91 -13.50 -11.55
C PHE A 17 21.34 -12.20 -12.23
N THR A 18 21.82 -12.29 -13.48
CA THR A 18 22.31 -11.13 -14.24
C THR A 18 21.28 -10.53 -15.20
N SER A 19 20.11 -11.16 -15.36
CA SER A 19 19.12 -10.80 -16.38
C SER A 19 17.68 -10.65 -15.87
N ILE A 20 17.45 -10.74 -14.56
CA ILE A 20 16.12 -10.58 -13.98
C ILE A 20 15.73 -9.11 -13.96
N LYS A 21 14.64 -8.76 -14.66
CA LYS A 21 14.08 -7.39 -14.64
C LYS A 21 13.10 -7.13 -13.49
N LYS A 22 12.40 -8.19 -13.06
CA LYS A 22 11.37 -8.11 -12.00
C LYS A 22 11.39 -9.41 -11.19
N LEU A 23 11.48 -9.30 -9.86
CA LEU A 23 11.48 -10.45 -8.95
C LEU A 23 10.50 -10.22 -7.80
N PHE A 24 9.37 -10.92 -7.84
CA PHE A 24 8.37 -10.85 -6.77
C PHE A 24 8.37 -12.15 -5.98
N LEU A 25 8.88 -12.07 -4.74
CA LEU A 25 8.96 -13.17 -3.76
C LEU A 25 8.20 -12.85 -2.47
N ASN A 26 7.33 -11.83 -2.51
CA ASN A 26 6.59 -11.39 -1.35
C ASN A 26 5.56 -12.41 -0.86
N GLY A 27 5.29 -12.38 0.44
CA GLY A 27 4.31 -13.24 1.09
C GLY A 27 4.75 -14.69 1.27
N ASN A 28 6.05 -14.97 1.25
CA ASN A 28 6.59 -16.31 1.53
C ASN A 28 7.17 -16.37 2.96
N ASN A 29 7.85 -17.47 3.27
CA ASN A 29 8.50 -17.71 4.55
C ASN A 29 10.04 -17.79 4.39
N PHE A 30 10.61 -16.99 3.50
CA PHE A 30 12.07 -16.94 3.35
C PHE A 30 12.73 -16.39 4.63
N THR A 31 13.86 -16.98 4.99
CA THR A 31 14.66 -16.67 6.20
C THR A 31 16.11 -16.32 5.83
N GLY A 32 16.94 -16.07 6.84
CA GLY A 32 18.36 -15.78 6.63
C GLY A 32 18.62 -14.36 6.16
N LYS A 33 19.79 -14.15 5.57
CA LYS A 33 20.22 -12.84 5.06
C LYS A 33 19.78 -12.63 3.62
N VAL A 34 19.32 -11.42 3.29
CA VAL A 34 19.07 -11.01 1.90
C VAL A 34 20.41 -10.95 1.14
N PRO A 35 20.58 -11.71 0.05
CA PRO A 35 21.83 -11.72 -0.71
C PRO A 35 22.20 -10.36 -1.30
N SER A 36 23.50 -10.07 -1.39
CA SER A 36 24.01 -8.80 -1.94
C SER A 36 23.63 -8.57 -3.41
N TRP A 37 23.49 -9.63 -4.20
CA TRP A 37 23.05 -9.51 -5.60
C TRP A 37 21.62 -8.94 -5.72
N ILE A 38 20.77 -9.13 -4.70
CA ILE A 38 19.46 -8.46 -4.63
C ILE A 38 19.67 -6.99 -4.25
N LEU A 39 20.39 -6.74 -3.16
CA LEU A 39 20.54 -5.38 -2.60
C LEU A 39 21.28 -4.41 -3.54
N ASN A 40 22.14 -4.94 -4.42
CA ASN A 40 22.86 -4.18 -5.42
C ASN A 40 22.09 -4.01 -6.73
N SER A 41 20.98 -4.72 -6.92
CA SER A 41 20.17 -4.65 -8.14
C SER A 41 19.57 -3.26 -8.35
N GLU A 42 19.34 -2.89 -9.60
CA GLU A 42 18.52 -1.72 -10.00
C GLU A 42 17.11 -2.13 -10.41
N GLU A 43 16.81 -3.42 -10.35
CA GLU A 43 15.60 -4.02 -10.90
C GLU A 43 14.48 -4.05 -9.84
N ASN A 44 13.24 -4.24 -10.28
CA ASN A 44 12.09 -4.24 -9.36
C ASN A 44 12.03 -5.55 -8.57
N ILE A 45 12.37 -5.49 -7.29
CA ILE A 45 12.42 -6.67 -6.41
C ILE A 45 11.51 -6.47 -5.19
N ASP A 46 10.58 -7.38 -4.98
CA ASP A 46 9.70 -7.36 -3.83
C ASP A 46 9.96 -8.57 -2.92
N LEU A 47 10.44 -8.26 -1.72
CA LEU A 47 10.72 -9.21 -0.65
C LEU A 47 9.80 -9.00 0.56
N SER A 48 8.77 -8.16 0.44
CA SER A 48 7.84 -7.85 1.52
C SER A 48 7.15 -9.10 2.08
N TYR A 49 6.74 -9.05 3.35
CA TYR A 49 6.06 -10.17 4.03
C TYR A 49 6.84 -11.50 3.95
N ASN A 50 8.07 -11.48 4.46
CA ASN A 50 8.93 -12.64 4.65
C ASN A 50 9.48 -12.65 6.10
N ASN A 51 10.39 -13.56 6.41
CA ASN A 51 10.96 -13.75 7.75
C ASN A 51 12.50 -13.64 7.76
N PHE A 52 13.07 -12.72 7.00
CA PHE A 52 14.52 -12.51 6.95
C PHE A 52 15.05 -12.10 8.33
N THR A 53 16.27 -12.55 8.61
CA THR A 53 17.01 -12.18 9.83
C THR A 53 17.86 -10.94 9.62
N ASP A 54 18.30 -10.68 8.39
CA ASP A 54 19.11 -9.52 8.02
C ASP A 54 18.75 -9.07 6.59
N THR A 55 18.23 -7.86 6.44
CA THR A 55 17.94 -7.24 5.14
C THR A 55 19.11 -6.43 4.58
N GLY A 56 20.19 -6.28 5.35
CA GLY A 56 21.35 -5.45 4.99
C GLY A 56 21.11 -3.94 5.03
N VAL A 57 19.89 -3.50 5.38
CA VAL A 57 19.48 -2.09 5.45
C VAL A 57 18.58 -1.84 6.65
N THR A 58 18.53 -0.60 7.13
CA THR A 58 17.71 -0.20 8.29
C THR A 58 16.26 0.11 7.92
N GLY A 59 16.02 0.59 6.68
CA GLY A 59 14.70 1.00 6.20
C GLY A 59 13.86 -0.13 5.61
N CYS A 60 12.60 0.18 5.30
CA CYS A 60 11.67 -0.76 4.65
C CYS A 60 11.80 -0.82 3.12
N HIS A 61 12.81 -0.18 2.57
CA HIS A 61 13.17 -0.27 1.16
C HIS A 61 14.69 -0.14 1.01
N GLN A 62 15.17 -0.54 -0.16
CA GLN A 62 16.53 -0.24 -0.63
C GLN A 62 16.39 0.31 -2.04
N LYS A 63 16.83 1.56 -2.26
CA LYS A 63 16.46 2.32 -3.46
C LYS A 63 14.93 2.38 -3.62
N ASN A 64 14.44 2.91 -4.74
CA ASN A 64 12.99 2.97 -5.02
C ASN A 64 12.45 1.70 -5.70
N THR A 65 13.28 0.66 -5.83
CA THR A 65 12.99 -0.55 -6.60
C THR A 65 12.98 -1.83 -5.77
N ILE A 66 13.44 -1.80 -4.52
CA ILE A 66 13.44 -2.97 -3.63
C ILE A 66 12.52 -2.74 -2.44
N ASN A 67 11.41 -3.49 -2.39
CA ASN A 67 10.46 -3.45 -1.29
C ASN A 67 10.83 -4.46 -0.19
N LEU A 68 11.03 -3.95 1.03
CA LEU A 68 11.38 -4.73 2.21
C LEU A 68 10.33 -4.56 3.33
N PHE A 69 9.13 -4.07 3.00
CA PHE A 69 8.07 -3.87 3.97
C PHE A 69 7.70 -5.17 4.68
N SER A 70 7.73 -5.18 6.01
CA SER A 70 7.42 -6.38 6.82
C SER A 70 8.20 -7.63 6.38
N SER A 71 9.42 -7.46 5.86
CA SER A 71 10.29 -8.56 5.38
C SER A 71 11.04 -9.27 6.50
N THR A 72 11.06 -8.68 7.71
CA THR A 72 11.68 -9.25 8.91
C THR A 72 10.63 -9.55 9.97
N ALA A 73 10.90 -10.57 10.78
CA ALA A 73 10.00 -10.97 11.86
C ALA A 73 9.90 -9.84 12.92
N ARG A 74 8.67 -9.56 13.38
CA ARG A 74 8.41 -8.56 14.42
C ARG A 74 9.00 -9.02 15.75
N VAL A 75 9.95 -8.26 16.29
CA VAL A 75 10.50 -8.51 17.63
C VAL A 75 9.47 -8.06 18.69
N ASN A 76 9.20 -8.90 19.69
CA ASN A 76 8.36 -8.58 20.86
C ASN A 76 6.90 -8.18 20.57
N ASN A 77 6.32 -8.59 19.43
CA ASN A 77 4.94 -8.28 19.05
C ASN A 77 4.57 -6.79 19.17
N SER A 78 5.53 -5.87 18.99
CA SER A 78 5.36 -4.43 19.27
C SER A 78 4.33 -3.70 18.39
N GLY A 79 3.59 -4.40 17.51
CA GLY A 79 2.68 -3.82 16.52
C GLY A 79 3.37 -3.05 15.39
N ILE A 80 4.55 -2.48 15.65
CA ILE A 80 5.38 -1.71 14.72
C ILE A 80 6.20 -2.61 13.81
N VAL A 81 6.21 -2.30 12.50
CA VAL A 81 7.03 -3.01 11.51
C VAL A 81 8.51 -2.72 11.83
N PRO A 82 9.40 -3.74 11.92
CA PRO A 82 10.77 -3.52 12.41
C PRO A 82 11.54 -2.45 11.64
N CYS A 83 11.40 -2.43 10.31
CA CYS A 83 12.07 -1.48 9.43
C CYS A 83 11.51 -0.04 9.50
N LEU A 84 10.42 0.18 10.26
CA LEU A 84 9.88 1.51 10.57
C LEU A 84 10.31 2.02 11.95
N ARG A 85 10.96 1.22 12.79
CA ARG A 85 11.22 1.56 14.21
C ARG A 85 12.08 2.81 14.39
N SER A 86 13.08 3.00 13.54
CA SER A 86 13.93 4.21 13.56
C SER A 86 13.20 5.46 13.06
N SER A 87 12.07 5.27 12.39
CA SER A 87 11.31 6.27 11.66
C SER A 87 9.98 6.63 12.35
N THR A 88 9.60 5.91 13.41
CA THR A 88 8.32 6.04 14.14
C THR A 88 8.45 6.81 15.47
N THR A 89 9.45 7.70 15.63
CA THR A 89 9.32 8.71 16.68
C THR A 89 8.16 9.61 16.28
N CYS A 90 7.02 9.50 16.96
CA CYS A 90 5.85 10.33 16.73
C CYS A 90 6.20 11.78 17.09
N ALA A 91 6.91 12.48 16.20
CA ALA A 91 7.51 13.78 16.44
C ALA A 91 6.43 14.84 16.71
N ALA A 92 5.25 14.67 16.10
CA ALA A 92 4.06 15.47 16.33
C ALA A 92 3.16 14.96 17.49
N GLY A 93 3.56 13.88 18.18
CA GLY A 93 2.75 13.19 19.17
C GLY A 93 1.78 12.17 18.56
N SER A 94 1.07 11.44 19.42
CA SER A 94 0.04 10.48 18.97
C SER A 94 -1.23 11.21 18.52
N SER A 95 -1.78 10.82 17.38
CA SER A 95 -3.00 11.41 16.82
C SER A 95 -4.26 10.61 17.20
N HIS A 96 -5.40 11.29 17.19
CA HIS A 96 -6.75 10.69 17.29
C HIS A 96 -7.41 10.52 15.92
N SER A 97 -6.76 10.95 14.84
CA SER A 97 -7.24 10.74 13.49
C SER A 97 -6.12 10.68 12.44
N VAL A 98 -6.42 10.03 11.32
CA VAL A 98 -5.61 10.03 10.10
C VAL A 98 -6.56 10.08 8.91
N HIS A 99 -6.30 10.97 7.96
CA HIS A 99 -7.09 11.14 6.74
C HIS A 99 -6.15 11.21 5.55
N ILE A 100 -6.36 10.39 4.53
CA ILE A 100 -5.44 10.22 3.40
C ILE A 100 -6.23 10.32 2.09
N ASN A 101 -5.81 11.19 1.18
CA ASN A 101 -6.34 11.29 -0.18
C ASN A 101 -5.53 10.38 -1.11
N CYS A 102 -5.98 9.12 -1.24
CA CYS A 102 -5.23 8.06 -1.90
C CYS A 102 -5.03 8.35 -3.40
N GLY A 103 -3.78 8.37 -3.84
CA GLY A 103 -3.43 8.72 -5.24
C GLY A 103 -3.57 10.21 -5.56
N GLY A 104 -3.82 11.08 -4.57
CA GLY A 104 -4.11 12.49 -4.77
C GLY A 104 -3.29 13.43 -3.87
N LYS A 105 -3.35 14.72 -4.18
CA LYS A 105 -2.69 15.79 -3.41
C LYS A 105 -3.46 16.12 -2.12
N VAL A 106 -2.88 16.96 -1.27
CA VAL A 106 -3.58 17.49 -0.07
C VAL A 106 -4.93 18.06 -0.48
N THR A 107 -5.98 17.70 0.25
CA THR A 107 -7.34 18.19 -0.01
C THR A 107 -8.12 18.35 1.29
N LYS A 108 -9.29 18.97 1.20
CA LYS A 108 -10.21 19.18 2.32
C LYS A 108 -11.57 18.59 1.99
N VAL A 109 -12.12 17.81 2.92
CA VAL A 109 -13.43 17.16 2.76
C VAL A 109 -14.28 17.53 3.98
N ASN A 110 -15.36 18.29 3.78
CA ASN A 110 -16.24 18.75 4.85
C ASN A 110 -15.49 19.40 6.04
N GLY A 111 -14.47 20.22 5.74
CA GLY A 111 -13.64 20.89 6.75
C GLY A 111 -12.47 20.07 7.32
N THR A 112 -12.39 18.77 7.04
CA THR A 112 -11.28 17.90 7.46
C THR A 112 -10.16 17.89 6.42
N ASP A 113 -8.92 18.14 6.85
CA ASP A 113 -7.74 18.03 6.00
C ASP A 113 -7.35 16.56 5.76
N TYR A 114 -7.05 16.21 4.51
CA TYR A 114 -6.58 14.90 4.07
C TYR A 114 -5.14 15.03 3.56
N ASP A 115 -4.25 14.20 4.09
CA ASP A 115 -2.85 14.12 3.68
C ASP A 115 -2.72 13.66 2.22
N ALA A 116 -1.67 14.13 1.55
CA ALA A 116 -1.39 13.76 0.17
C ALA A 116 -0.81 12.34 0.07
N ASP A 117 -1.35 11.55 -0.86
CA ASP A 117 -0.73 10.33 -1.37
C ASP A 117 -0.51 10.47 -2.88
N ASP A 118 0.31 11.44 -3.27
CA ASP A 118 0.57 11.82 -4.66
C ASP A 118 1.86 11.24 -5.24
N SER A 119 2.51 10.32 -4.51
CA SER A 119 3.69 9.64 -5.03
C SER A 119 3.34 8.76 -6.23
N GLN A 120 4.20 8.72 -7.24
CA GLN A 120 3.97 7.87 -8.41
C GLN A 120 3.92 6.38 -8.02
N ALA A 121 4.69 6.01 -7.00
CA ALA A 121 4.96 4.63 -6.60
C ALA A 121 5.44 3.76 -7.79
N GLY A 122 5.80 2.53 -7.49
CA GLY A 122 6.24 1.59 -8.50
C GLY A 122 5.84 0.16 -8.15
N PRO A 123 6.28 -0.80 -8.98
CA PRO A 123 5.93 -2.21 -8.84
C PRO A 123 6.33 -2.85 -7.51
N SER A 124 7.41 -2.34 -6.91
CA SER A 124 8.02 -2.88 -5.70
C SER A 124 8.37 -1.71 -4.78
N THR A 125 7.36 -1.01 -4.27
CA THR A 125 7.56 0.24 -3.54
C THR A 125 7.03 0.19 -2.12
N PHE A 126 7.85 0.68 -1.20
CA PHE A 126 7.41 1.13 0.11
C PHE A 126 7.64 2.64 0.20
N GLN A 127 6.57 3.39 0.41
CA GLN A 127 6.58 4.85 0.46
C GLN A 127 6.30 5.34 1.87
N TYR A 128 7.19 6.21 2.36
CA TYR A 128 7.05 6.93 3.61
C TYR A 128 7.77 8.28 3.47
N ASP A 129 7.09 9.38 3.83
CA ASP A 129 7.60 10.75 3.65
C ASP A 129 8.44 11.25 4.84
N GLY A 130 8.57 10.46 5.92
CA GLY A 130 9.33 10.83 7.12
C GLY A 130 8.56 11.63 8.17
N ASN A 131 7.42 12.22 7.80
CA ASN A 131 6.70 13.20 8.63
C ASN A 131 5.25 12.84 8.89
N SER A 132 4.66 11.98 8.07
CA SER A 132 3.29 11.52 8.21
C SER A 132 3.16 10.40 9.25
N ASN A 133 1.95 10.22 9.75
CA ASN A 133 1.60 9.12 10.65
C ASN A 133 1.14 7.87 9.89
N TRP A 134 1.50 7.76 8.62
CA TRP A 134 1.12 6.66 7.76
C TRP A 134 2.21 6.39 6.72
N ALA A 135 2.16 5.21 6.15
CA ALA A 135 3.01 4.80 5.04
C ALA A 135 2.21 3.84 4.16
N PHE A 136 2.69 3.53 2.97
CA PHE A 136 2.07 2.47 2.18
C PHE A 136 3.09 1.60 1.43
N SER A 137 2.64 0.41 1.05
CA SER A 137 3.38 -0.57 0.28
C SER A 137 2.54 -1.02 -0.92
N THR A 138 3.11 -0.94 -2.13
CA THR A 138 2.52 -1.42 -3.39
C THR A 138 3.34 -2.57 -3.95
N THR A 139 2.63 -3.53 -4.57
CA THR A 139 3.27 -4.69 -5.17
C THR A 139 2.63 -5.11 -6.50
N GLY A 140 3.48 -5.58 -7.41
CA GLY A 140 3.10 -6.25 -8.66
C GLY A 140 3.21 -5.36 -9.90
N VAL A 141 2.84 -5.91 -11.05
CA VAL A 141 2.79 -5.21 -12.35
C VAL A 141 1.57 -5.65 -13.13
N PHE A 142 1.10 -4.79 -14.03
CA PHE A 142 0.17 -5.20 -15.09
C PHE A 142 0.95 -5.92 -16.19
N LEU A 143 0.48 -7.11 -16.59
CA LEU A 143 1.20 -7.97 -17.53
C LEU A 143 0.79 -7.77 -19.00
N ASP A 144 -0.33 -7.07 -19.22
CA ASP A 144 -1.05 -7.03 -20.51
C ASP A 144 -1.18 -5.61 -21.11
N ASP A 145 -0.57 -4.57 -20.54
CA ASP A 145 -0.86 -3.19 -20.95
C ASP A 145 0.10 -2.60 -21.99
N ASP A 146 1.16 -3.31 -22.41
CA ASP A 146 2.22 -2.79 -23.31
C ASP A 146 2.90 -1.49 -22.83
N HIS A 147 2.64 -1.03 -21.59
CA HIS A 147 3.23 0.17 -21.01
C HIS A 147 4.43 -0.20 -20.13
N LEU A 148 5.48 0.61 -20.19
CA LEU A 148 6.71 0.37 -19.42
C LEU A 148 6.59 0.82 -17.96
N ASP A 149 5.73 1.83 -17.71
CA ASP A 149 5.50 2.44 -16.40
C ASP A 149 4.01 2.38 -16.07
N ASP A 150 3.65 1.55 -15.10
CA ASP A 150 2.30 1.48 -14.55
C ASP A 150 2.03 2.79 -13.76
N GLU A 151 1.07 3.61 -14.19
CA GLU A 151 0.57 4.72 -13.38
C GLU A 151 -0.25 4.12 -12.22
N LEU A 152 0.12 4.42 -10.97
CA LEU A 152 -0.53 3.85 -9.77
C LEU A 152 -1.33 4.89 -8.97
N ALA A 153 -1.36 6.14 -9.43
CA ALA A 153 -2.12 7.23 -8.86
C ALA A 153 -2.90 7.90 -9.98
N PHE A 154 -4.23 7.90 -9.89
CA PHE A 154 -5.10 8.36 -10.96
C PHE A 154 -5.91 9.57 -10.55
N ASP A 155 -5.99 10.54 -11.46
CA ASP A 155 -6.95 11.64 -11.41
C ASP A 155 -8.18 11.31 -12.27
N ASN A 156 -9.34 11.46 -11.68
CA ASN A 156 -10.63 11.22 -12.30
C ASN A 156 -11.00 12.38 -13.21
N ARG A 157 -10.61 12.28 -14.48
CA ARG A 157 -10.93 13.29 -15.49
C ARG A 157 -12.39 13.31 -15.95
N GLN A 158 -13.21 12.35 -15.50
CA GLN A 158 -14.55 12.12 -16.06
C GLN A 158 -15.67 12.55 -15.13
N VAL A 159 -15.42 12.57 -13.83
CA VAL A 159 -16.47 12.75 -12.87
C VAL A 159 -16.67 14.23 -12.54
N SER A 160 -17.71 14.79 -13.15
CA SER A 160 -18.31 16.07 -12.73
C SER A 160 -19.12 15.88 -11.44
N ILE A 161 -18.54 15.32 -10.36
CA ILE A 161 -19.23 15.40 -9.06
C ILE A 161 -19.04 16.83 -8.57
N SER A 162 -20.12 17.60 -8.66
CA SER A 162 -20.27 18.90 -8.04
C SER A 162 -20.90 18.74 -6.66
N GLY A 163 -20.23 19.22 -5.60
CA GLY A 163 -20.76 19.24 -4.23
C GLY A 163 -19.66 19.09 -3.19
N ASP A 164 -19.88 19.66 -2.00
CA ASP A 164 -18.99 19.50 -0.84
C ASP A 164 -19.02 18.02 -0.40
N GLY A 165 -17.87 17.34 -0.41
CA GLY A 165 -17.77 15.90 -0.10
C GLY A 165 -17.47 14.99 -1.31
N ALA A 166 -17.33 15.56 -2.50
CA ALA A 166 -16.95 14.89 -3.74
C ALA A 166 -15.44 14.69 -3.91
N GLU A 167 -14.68 15.55 -3.24
CA GLU A 167 -13.23 15.67 -3.28
C GLU A 167 -12.48 14.34 -3.14
N PRO A 168 -12.83 13.43 -2.21
CA PRO A 168 -12.07 12.19 -2.04
C PRO A 168 -12.28 11.19 -3.18
N TYR A 169 -13.22 11.41 -4.11
CA TYR A 169 -13.47 10.50 -5.25
C TYR A 169 -12.88 11.02 -6.58
N LYS A 170 -12.15 12.15 -6.52
CA LYS A 170 -11.42 12.69 -7.66
C LYS A 170 -10.11 11.96 -7.90
N ASN A 171 -9.55 11.29 -6.90
CA ASN A 171 -8.31 10.54 -7.06
C ASN A 171 -8.48 9.11 -6.58
N ALA A 172 -7.63 8.22 -7.06
CA ALA A 172 -7.48 6.90 -6.46
C ALA A 172 -6.07 6.35 -6.60
N ARG A 173 -5.62 5.63 -5.56
CA ARG A 173 -4.45 4.76 -5.65
C ARG A 173 -4.88 3.39 -6.15
N LEU A 174 -4.18 2.92 -7.17
CA LEU A 174 -4.27 1.58 -7.71
C LEU A 174 -3.02 0.78 -7.32
N ALA A 175 -3.17 -0.53 -7.12
CA ALA A 175 -2.02 -1.43 -7.14
C ALA A 175 -2.34 -2.68 -7.97
N PRO A 176 -1.36 -3.22 -8.71
CA PRO A 176 -1.63 -4.38 -9.56
C PRO A 176 -2.00 -5.63 -8.77
N THR A 177 -1.38 -5.82 -7.60
CA THR A 177 -1.62 -7.06 -6.84
C THR A 177 -1.88 -6.89 -5.36
N SER A 178 -1.18 -6.00 -4.67
CA SER A 178 -1.52 -5.67 -3.28
C SER A 178 -1.19 -4.23 -2.96
N LEU A 179 -2.05 -3.64 -2.13
CA LEU A 179 -1.86 -2.31 -1.56
C LEU A 179 -2.05 -2.44 -0.05
N THR A 180 -1.13 -1.88 0.73
CA THR A 180 -1.25 -1.84 2.18
C THR A 180 -0.93 -0.45 2.67
N TYR A 181 -1.93 0.22 3.26
CA TYR A 181 -1.69 1.39 4.08
C TYR A 181 -1.42 0.95 5.51
N TYR A 182 -0.39 1.55 6.09
CA TYR A 182 0.07 1.26 7.43
C TYR A 182 -0.02 2.55 8.24
N LEU A 183 -1.03 2.64 9.10
CA LEU A 183 -1.25 3.78 10.00
C LEU A 183 -0.51 3.53 11.31
N PHE A 184 0.22 4.52 11.81
CA PHE A 184 0.96 4.44 13.07
C PHE A 184 0.87 5.77 13.82
N CYS A 185 1.45 5.85 15.01
CA CYS A 185 1.30 7.02 15.89
C CYS A 185 -0.16 7.39 16.20
N LEU A 186 -1.05 6.40 16.21
CA LEU A 186 -2.42 6.55 16.68
C LEU A 186 -2.48 6.28 18.19
N THR A 187 -3.26 7.08 18.92
CA THR A 187 -3.54 6.81 20.33
C THR A 187 -4.28 5.48 20.49
N ASN A 188 -4.10 4.81 21.63
CA ASN A 188 -4.85 3.59 21.92
C ASN A 188 -6.32 3.94 22.20
N SER A 189 -7.17 3.76 21.19
CA SER A 189 -8.60 4.07 21.24
C SER A 189 -9.37 3.20 20.25
N THR A 190 -10.69 3.32 20.26
CA THR A 190 -11.56 2.71 19.25
C THR A 190 -11.73 3.69 18.09
N TYR A 191 -11.41 3.27 16.87
CA TYR A 191 -11.49 4.11 15.69
C TYR A 191 -12.64 3.69 14.79
N THR A 192 -13.35 4.69 14.26
CA THR A 192 -14.19 4.50 13.07
C THR A 192 -13.30 4.62 11.84
N VAL A 193 -13.19 3.54 11.08
CA VAL A 193 -12.44 3.51 9.81
C VAL A 193 -13.44 3.59 8.66
N LYS A 194 -13.28 4.61 7.82
CA LYS A 194 -14.01 4.80 6.56
C LYS A 194 -13.05 4.61 5.40
N LEU A 195 -13.41 3.73 4.49
CA LEU A 195 -12.69 3.47 3.25
C LEU A 195 -13.56 3.93 2.09
N HIS A 196 -13.01 4.78 1.24
CA HIS A 196 -13.72 5.38 0.11
C HIS A 196 -13.27 4.71 -1.18
N PHE A 197 -14.23 4.25 -1.97
CA PHE A 197 -14.00 3.56 -3.24
C PHE A 197 -14.81 4.23 -4.34
N ALA A 198 -14.16 4.57 -5.45
CA ALA A 198 -14.82 4.94 -6.70
C ALA A 198 -14.07 4.30 -7.85
N GLU A 199 -14.76 3.59 -8.74
CA GLU A 199 -14.16 3.12 -9.99
C GLU A 199 -14.03 4.33 -10.93
N ILE A 200 -12.80 4.64 -11.33
CA ILE A 200 -12.46 5.83 -12.11
C ILE A 200 -11.71 5.51 -13.42
N GLN A 201 -11.46 4.24 -13.70
CA GLN A 201 -10.81 3.78 -14.93
C GLN A 201 -11.77 3.14 -15.93
N PHE A 202 -12.81 2.46 -15.46
CA PHE A 202 -13.80 1.86 -16.36
C PHE A 202 -14.88 2.88 -16.74
N ASN A 203 -15.03 3.13 -18.04
CA ASN A 203 -16.07 3.99 -18.56
C ASN A 203 -17.40 3.22 -18.60
N ASN A 204 -18.48 3.94 -18.29
CA ASN A 204 -19.85 3.48 -18.50
C ASN A 204 -20.42 4.14 -19.78
N ASP A 205 -19.65 4.10 -20.87
CA ASP A 205 -20.09 4.65 -22.16
C ASP A 205 -21.04 3.69 -22.88
N GLN A 206 -21.91 4.24 -23.73
CA GLN A 206 -22.93 3.47 -24.49
C GLN A 206 -22.29 2.48 -25.49
N THR A 207 -20.98 2.52 -25.65
CA THR A 207 -20.19 1.62 -26.49
C THR A 207 -19.84 0.30 -25.80
N TYR A 208 -20.07 0.15 -24.48
CA TYR A 208 -19.78 -1.06 -23.69
C TYR A 208 -18.32 -1.56 -23.81
N SER A 209 -17.39 -0.68 -24.17
CA SER A 209 -15.99 -1.02 -24.46
C SER A 209 -15.18 -1.43 -23.22
N SER A 210 -15.63 -1.07 -22.02
CA SER A 210 -15.00 -1.47 -20.76
C SER A 210 -16.03 -1.97 -19.74
N LEU A 211 -16.60 -3.16 -19.99
CA LEU A 211 -17.26 -3.94 -18.94
C LEU A 211 -16.20 -4.57 -18.01
N GLY A 212 -15.45 -3.72 -17.32
CA GLY A 212 -14.44 -4.14 -16.35
C GLY A 212 -15.07 -4.41 -14.99
N ARG A 213 -14.81 -5.58 -14.41
CA ARG A 213 -15.19 -5.87 -13.02
C ARG A 213 -13.93 -5.95 -12.16
N ARG A 214 -13.80 -5.02 -11.22
CA ARG A 214 -12.74 -5.06 -10.20
C ARG A 214 -13.24 -5.81 -8.97
N ILE A 215 -12.53 -6.87 -8.58
CA ILE A 215 -12.79 -7.64 -7.37
C ILE A 215 -11.51 -7.67 -6.55
N PHE A 216 -11.60 -7.28 -5.29
CA PHE A 216 -10.51 -7.36 -4.33
C PHE A 216 -11.06 -7.52 -2.92
N ASP A 217 -10.26 -8.12 -2.06
CA ASP A 217 -10.56 -8.27 -0.64
C ASP A 217 -9.98 -7.11 0.17
N VAL A 218 -10.70 -6.69 1.20
CA VAL A 218 -10.26 -5.64 2.13
C VAL A 218 -10.01 -6.26 3.49
N TYR A 219 -8.80 -6.07 4.00
CA TYR A 219 -8.39 -6.52 5.32
C TYR A 219 -7.98 -5.33 6.18
N ILE A 220 -8.59 -5.20 7.36
CA ILE A 220 -8.20 -4.21 8.36
C ILE A 220 -7.61 -4.97 9.55
N GLN A 221 -6.33 -4.74 9.82
CA GLN A 221 -5.64 -5.38 10.94
C GLN A 221 -5.40 -4.36 12.06
N ILE A 222 -6.19 -4.46 13.12
CA ILE A 222 -6.04 -3.67 14.35
C ILE A 222 -5.35 -4.54 15.39
N GLY A 223 -4.02 -4.48 15.54
CA GLY A 223 -3.29 -5.00 16.71
C GLY A 223 -3.50 -6.45 17.17
N PHE A 224 -4.34 -7.25 16.50
CA PHE A 224 -4.66 -8.64 16.77
C PHE A 224 -4.88 -9.34 15.42
N ARG A 225 -4.25 -10.51 15.27
CA ARG A 225 -4.10 -11.20 13.98
C ARG A 225 -5.38 -11.94 13.56
N TRP A 226 -5.72 -11.84 12.28
CA TRP A 226 -6.27 -12.95 11.49
C TRP A 226 -5.58 -12.98 10.13
N ALA A 227 -5.23 -14.19 9.66
CA ALA A 227 -4.69 -14.45 8.34
C ALA A 227 -5.79 -15.07 7.47
N GLY A 228 -6.15 -14.42 6.37
CA GLY A 228 -7.10 -14.91 5.36
C GLY A 228 -6.41 -14.96 3.99
N LYS A 229 -6.76 -15.98 3.19
CA LYS A 229 -6.07 -16.38 1.95
C LYS A 229 -6.38 -15.47 0.77
N GLY A 230 -5.37 -15.23 -0.07
CA GLY A 230 -5.47 -14.49 -1.33
C GLY A 230 -6.19 -15.24 -2.46
N THR A 231 -6.36 -14.53 -3.57
CA THR A 231 -7.09 -14.95 -4.77
C THR A 231 -6.34 -16.01 -5.59
N THR A 232 -7.07 -16.96 -6.19
CA THR A 232 -6.52 -18.05 -7.04
C THR A 232 -6.91 -17.94 -8.52
N SER A 233 -7.46 -16.81 -8.97
CA SER A 233 -7.85 -16.62 -10.38
C SER A 233 -7.50 -15.23 -10.91
N MET A 234 -6.72 -15.21 -11.99
CA MET A 234 -6.34 -14.03 -12.76
C MET A 234 -7.40 -13.78 -13.84
N PRO A 235 -8.07 -12.61 -13.89
CA PRO A 235 -8.91 -12.24 -15.01
C PRO A 235 -8.07 -12.11 -16.28
N GLN A 236 -8.56 -12.64 -17.40
CA GLN A 236 -7.88 -12.52 -18.69
C GLN A 236 -8.27 -11.15 -19.31
N GLY A 237 -7.31 -10.24 -19.45
CA GLY A 237 -7.42 -9.06 -20.32
C GLY A 237 -7.98 -7.74 -19.76
N THR A 238 -7.84 -7.40 -18.47
CA THR A 238 -8.23 -6.06 -17.95
C THR A 238 -7.40 -5.63 -16.74
N ILE A 239 -7.26 -4.32 -16.47
CA ILE A 239 -6.68 -3.75 -15.25
C ILE A 239 -7.36 -4.36 -14.00
N TYR A 240 -6.57 -4.98 -13.11
CA TYR A 240 -7.05 -5.69 -11.92
C TYR A 240 -6.41 -5.12 -10.63
N GLY A 241 -6.78 -5.66 -9.47
CA GLY A 241 -6.18 -5.28 -8.18
C GLY A 241 -6.91 -4.16 -7.44
N PRO A 242 -6.51 -3.87 -6.18
CA PRO A 242 -7.19 -2.93 -5.30
C PRO A 242 -7.08 -1.50 -5.80
N LEU A 243 -8.20 -0.78 -5.71
CA LEU A 243 -8.30 0.65 -5.99
C LEU A 243 -8.98 1.32 -4.80
N ILE A 244 -8.42 2.40 -4.28
CA ILE A 244 -8.96 3.14 -3.13
C ILE A 244 -8.77 4.63 -3.32
N SER A 245 -9.79 5.41 -2.97
CA SER A 245 -9.83 6.86 -3.22
C SER A 245 -9.46 7.67 -1.98
N ALA A 246 -9.89 7.22 -0.80
CA ALA A 246 -9.47 7.84 0.45
C ALA A 246 -9.60 6.89 1.65
N ILE A 247 -8.84 7.19 2.71
CA ILE A 247 -8.89 6.52 4.00
C ILE A 247 -9.14 7.57 5.07
N SER A 248 -10.03 7.27 6.02
CA SER A 248 -10.23 8.08 7.22
C SER A 248 -10.33 7.16 8.43
N ALA A 249 -9.45 7.33 9.41
CA ALA A 249 -9.55 6.71 10.73
C ALA A 249 -9.73 7.82 11.76
N LEU A 250 -10.78 7.76 12.57
CA LEU A 250 -11.09 8.79 13.57
C LEU A 250 -11.59 8.16 14.87
N ASP A 251 -11.07 8.63 15.99
CA ASP A 251 -11.61 8.36 17.33
C ASP A 251 -12.91 9.19 17.55
N PRO A 252 -14.09 8.55 17.58
CA PRO A 252 -15.36 9.26 17.69
C PRO A 252 -15.56 9.92 19.07
N SER A 253 -14.79 9.54 20.08
CA SER A 253 -14.86 10.15 21.42
C SER A 253 -14.28 11.56 21.47
N ARG A 254 -13.56 11.97 20.41
CA ARG A 254 -12.92 13.28 20.28
C ARG A 254 -13.58 14.21 19.26
N THR A 255 -14.62 13.74 18.56
CA THR A 255 -15.50 14.64 17.80
C THR A 255 -16.27 15.50 18.81
N ILE A 256 -15.84 16.75 18.97
CA ILE A 256 -16.62 17.75 19.70
C ILE A 256 -17.95 17.85 18.97
N VAL A 257 -19.01 17.36 19.61
CA VAL A 257 -20.37 17.71 19.23
C VAL A 257 -20.44 19.22 19.46
N HIS A 258 -20.44 20.00 18.39
CA HIS A 258 -20.97 21.36 18.47
C HIS A 258 -22.46 21.21 18.74
N ASP A 259 -22.81 21.06 20.01
CA ASP A 259 -24.18 21.16 20.45
C ASP A 259 -24.54 22.63 20.27
N GLY A 260 -25.27 22.90 19.19
CA GLY A 260 -25.84 24.21 18.95
C GLY A 260 -26.91 24.48 19.99
N THR A 261 -26.61 25.37 20.92
CA THR A 261 -27.60 26.07 21.76
C THR A 261 -27.48 27.56 21.53
#